data_AF-A0A3R9WDZ2-F1
#
_entry.id   AF-A0A3R9WDZ2-F1
#
_cell.length_a   1.000
_cell.length_b   1.000
_cell.length_c   1.000
_cell.angle_alpha   90.00
_cell.angle_beta   90.00
_cell.angle_gamma   90.00
#
_symmetry.space_group_name_H-M   'P 1'
#
loop_
_entity.id
_entity.type
_entity.pdbx_description
1 polymer ?
#
loop_
_entity_poly.entity_id
_entity_poly.type
_entity_poly.pdbx_seq_one_letter_code
_entity_poly.pdbx_strand_id
1 'polypeptide(L)'
;MSILVNPVVMIGMFWVVPTGLALLDGPRPPGLVPLRRAWPLLAAPGALALWLPRSGFSAGLAAVYALATVALALQAPARLALTRSLRPREIAVLTALAAPSVAGLALVAERASYPLFGFDLDLLALTVPHFHFAGFAAALVAGLVCRADDGPTARFAALSVPAGTLLVLAGYFVDDWAELAGAVVLTAGMAAVAVLTLRERRELAAGRLTRALLAVSALVLVVTMLLALSWALGEATGLPHLSLTWMAATHGLGNALGFAVCALLARRRLQTDRTNRPDRPDRPDRADRADRADRADRAATPSPTLPTPTHPAHPAHPAHPAHQRTELPA
;
A
#
# COMPACT_ATOMS: atom_id res chain seq x y z
N MET A 1 -12.62 24.57 14.30
CA MET A 1 -12.12 23.35 13.62
C MET A 1 -11.71 23.60 12.16
N SER A 2 -12.53 24.28 11.37
CA SER A 2 -12.29 24.56 9.93
C SER A 2 -10.94 25.19 9.58
N ILE A 3 -10.43 26.15 10.37
CA ILE A 3 -9.13 26.80 10.16
C ILE A 3 -7.96 25.80 10.14
N LEU A 4 -8.07 24.70 10.90
CA LEU A 4 -7.07 23.63 10.92
C LEU A 4 -7.34 22.59 9.83
N VAL A 5 -8.59 22.14 9.69
CA VAL A 5 -8.97 21.05 8.79
C VAL A 5 -8.83 21.44 7.33
N ASN A 6 -9.25 22.64 6.95
CA ASN A 6 -9.25 23.07 5.54
C ASN A 6 -7.84 23.07 4.92
N PRO A 7 -6.79 23.66 5.55
CA PRO A 7 -5.43 23.55 5.04
C PRO A 7 -4.94 22.11 4.94
N VAL A 8 -5.26 21.25 5.91
CA VAL A 8 -4.88 19.83 5.90
C VAL A 8 -5.53 19.10 4.72
N VAL A 9 -6.81 19.35 4.45
CA VAL A 9 -7.50 18.83 3.27
C VAL A 9 -6.84 19.32 1.98
N MET A 10 -6.50 20.61 1.89
CA MET A 10 -5.81 21.16 0.72
C MET A 10 -4.43 20.52 0.49
N ILE A 11 -3.68 20.21 1.56
CA ILE A 11 -2.43 19.43 1.46
C ILE A 11 -2.72 18.04 0.88
N GLY A 12 -3.79 17.40 1.35
CA GLY A 12 -4.32 16.16 0.78
C GLY A 12 -4.54 16.25 -0.73
N MET A 13 -5.35 17.25 -1.14
CA MET A 13 -5.78 17.47 -2.52
C MET A 13 -4.61 17.82 -3.46
N PHE A 14 -3.79 18.81 -3.10
CA PHE A 14 -2.80 19.39 -4.01
C PHE A 14 -1.43 18.76 -3.93
N TRP A 15 -1.10 18.10 -2.81
CA TRP A 15 0.25 17.63 -2.59
C TRP A 15 0.29 16.12 -2.39
N VAL A 16 -0.48 15.56 -1.45
CA VAL A 16 -0.44 14.14 -1.09
C VAL A 16 -0.89 13.27 -2.25
N VAL A 17 -2.07 13.51 -2.80
CA VAL A 17 -2.60 12.70 -3.91
C VAL A 17 -1.69 12.74 -5.13
N PRO A 18 -1.40 13.90 -5.77
CA PRO A 18 -0.59 13.91 -6.99
C PRO A 18 0.86 13.45 -6.77
N THR A 19 1.45 13.69 -5.58
CA THR A 19 2.78 13.15 -5.24
C THR A 19 2.72 11.65 -5.09
N GLY A 20 1.74 11.11 -4.35
CA GLY A 20 1.58 9.67 -4.18
C GLY A 20 1.34 8.94 -5.49
N LEU A 21 0.52 9.49 -6.39
CA LEU A 21 0.31 8.92 -7.72
C LEU A 21 1.59 8.90 -8.56
N ALA A 22 2.50 9.85 -8.37
CA ALA A 22 3.80 9.86 -9.05
C ALA A 22 4.73 8.73 -8.54
N LEU A 23 4.53 8.29 -7.30
CA LEU A 23 5.32 7.21 -6.68
C LEU A 23 4.87 5.81 -7.10
N LEU A 24 3.72 5.67 -7.77
CA LEU A 24 3.20 4.37 -8.19
C LEU A 24 4.12 3.69 -9.19
N ASP A 25 4.59 2.49 -8.82
CA ASP A 25 5.36 1.60 -9.69
C ASP A 25 4.44 0.64 -10.47
N GLY A 26 5.00 -0.01 -11.48
CA GLY A 26 4.35 -1.05 -12.27
C GLY A 26 3.37 -0.53 -13.33
N PRO A 27 2.47 -1.39 -13.84
CA PRO A 27 1.53 -1.03 -14.89
C PRO A 27 0.64 0.15 -14.50
N ARG A 28 0.57 1.15 -15.38
CA ARG A 28 -0.27 2.35 -15.20
C ARG A 28 -1.41 2.31 -16.21
N PRO A 29 -2.67 2.40 -15.76
CA PRO A 29 -3.78 2.60 -16.67
C PRO A 29 -3.56 3.85 -17.55
N PRO A 30 -4.03 3.86 -18.80
CA PRO A 30 -3.82 4.98 -19.74
C PRO A 30 -4.30 6.33 -19.19
N GLY A 31 -5.41 6.32 -18.44
CA GLY A 31 -6.01 7.53 -17.85
C GLY A 31 -5.25 8.11 -16.65
N LEU A 32 -4.37 7.34 -15.99
CA LEU A 32 -3.78 7.76 -14.72
C LEU A 32 -2.80 8.93 -14.87
N VAL A 33 -1.96 8.92 -15.90
CA VAL A 33 -0.98 9.99 -16.17
C VAL A 33 -1.65 11.32 -16.53
N PRO A 34 -2.59 11.39 -17.50
CA PRO A 34 -3.29 12.64 -17.81
C PRO A 34 -4.11 13.13 -16.62
N LEU A 35 -4.79 12.23 -15.89
CA LEU A 35 -5.53 12.59 -14.68
C LEU A 35 -4.63 13.23 -13.62
N ARG A 36 -3.46 12.64 -13.35
CA ARG A 36 -2.47 13.20 -12.41
C ARG A 36 -1.99 14.58 -12.84
N ARG A 37 -1.79 14.82 -14.14
CA ARG A 37 -1.38 16.13 -14.68
C ARG A 37 -2.49 17.17 -14.55
N ALA A 38 -3.74 16.79 -14.81
CA ALA A 38 -4.91 17.66 -14.66
C ALA A 38 -5.33 17.86 -13.19
N TRP A 39 -4.85 17.02 -12.27
CA TRP A 39 -5.28 16.96 -10.87
C TRP A 39 -5.32 18.32 -10.16
N PRO A 40 -4.30 19.20 -10.24
CA PRO A 40 -4.37 20.50 -9.57
C PRO A 40 -5.55 21.36 -10.04
N LEU A 41 -5.87 21.32 -11.34
CA LEU A 41 -7.02 22.05 -11.90
C LEU A 41 -8.34 21.45 -11.39
N LEU A 42 -8.42 20.12 -11.29
CA LEU A 42 -9.59 19.40 -10.79
C LEU A 42 -9.77 19.54 -9.26
N ALA A 43 -8.69 19.74 -8.52
CA ALA A 43 -8.68 19.96 -7.08
C ALA A 43 -9.06 21.39 -6.69
N ALA A 44 -8.81 22.38 -7.56
CA ALA A 44 -9.07 23.78 -7.26
C ALA A 44 -10.53 24.10 -6.89
N PRO A 45 -11.57 23.59 -7.58
CA PRO A 45 -12.95 23.76 -7.17
C PRO A 45 -13.25 23.22 -5.77
N GLY A 46 -12.78 22.00 -5.45
CA GLY A 46 -12.96 21.39 -4.14
C GLY A 46 -12.28 22.19 -3.02
N ALA A 47 -11.08 22.70 -3.30
CA ALA A 47 -10.37 23.57 -2.35
C ALA A 47 -11.09 24.91 -2.13
N LEU A 48 -11.63 25.52 -3.19
CA LEU A 48 -12.42 26.75 -3.08
C LEU A 48 -13.69 26.52 -2.26
N ALA A 49 -14.36 25.38 -2.43
CA ALA A 49 -15.56 25.02 -1.69
C ALA A 49 -15.35 25.00 -0.16
N LEU A 50 -14.15 24.64 0.32
CA LEU A 50 -13.82 24.61 1.76
C LEU A 50 -13.94 25.99 2.43
N TRP A 51 -13.73 27.06 1.67
CA TRP A 51 -13.71 28.44 2.17
C TRP A 51 -15.01 29.19 1.93
N LEU A 52 -15.95 28.58 1.21
CA LEU A 52 -17.27 29.15 0.96
C LEU A 52 -18.28 28.67 2.02
N PRO A 53 -19.33 29.46 2.31
CA PRO A 53 -20.48 28.99 3.06
C PRO A 53 -21.12 27.77 2.40
N ARG A 54 -21.61 26.83 3.21
CA ARG A 54 -22.39 25.68 2.74
C ARG A 54 -23.57 26.19 1.92
N SER A 55 -23.68 25.72 0.68
CA SER A 55 -24.61 26.23 -0.32
C SER A 55 -24.61 25.32 -1.54
N GLY A 56 -25.65 25.41 -2.39
CA GLY A 56 -25.68 24.69 -3.66
C GLY A 56 -24.48 25.01 -4.56
N PHE A 57 -23.99 26.25 -4.54
CA PHE A 57 -22.78 26.65 -5.28
C PHE A 57 -21.52 25.95 -4.75
N SER A 58 -21.31 25.98 -3.43
CA SER A 58 -20.17 25.29 -2.82
C SER A 58 -20.25 23.76 -3.01
N ALA A 59 -21.45 23.18 -2.99
CA ALA A 59 -21.67 21.76 -3.27
C ALA A 59 -21.35 21.42 -4.73
N GLY A 60 -21.73 22.30 -5.69
CA GLY A 60 -21.36 22.14 -7.10
C GLY A 60 -19.84 22.15 -7.31
N LEU A 61 -19.11 23.04 -6.65
CA LEU A 61 -17.65 23.05 -6.69
C LEU A 61 -17.03 21.78 -6.08
N ALA A 62 -17.56 21.31 -4.95
CA ALA A 62 -17.18 20.05 -4.36
C ALA A 62 -17.47 18.85 -5.28
N ALA A 63 -18.57 18.90 -6.05
CA ALA A 63 -18.95 17.84 -6.97
C ALA A 63 -17.95 17.69 -8.12
N VAL A 64 -17.39 18.81 -8.62
CA VAL A 64 -16.30 18.76 -9.61
C VAL A 64 -15.09 17.99 -9.05
N TYR A 65 -14.72 18.25 -7.79
CA TYR A 65 -13.66 17.49 -7.14
C TYR A 65 -14.04 16.02 -6.94
N ALA A 66 -15.27 15.73 -6.50
CA ALA A 66 -15.76 14.37 -6.31
C ALA A 66 -15.67 13.56 -7.62
N LEU A 67 -16.06 14.13 -8.76
CA LEU A 67 -15.92 13.49 -10.07
C LEU A 67 -14.46 13.12 -10.39
N ALA A 68 -13.50 13.99 -10.07
CA ALA A 68 -12.08 13.69 -10.23
C ALA A 68 -11.61 12.54 -9.33
N THR A 69 -12.09 12.49 -8.08
CA THR A 69 -11.79 11.39 -7.15
C THR A 69 -12.42 10.07 -7.57
N VAL A 70 -13.62 10.09 -8.18
CA VAL A 70 -14.25 8.91 -8.78
C VAL A 70 -13.48 8.46 -10.02
N ALA A 71 -13.05 9.39 -10.88
CA ALA A 71 -12.19 9.06 -12.03
C ALA A 71 -10.87 8.41 -11.60
N LEU A 72 -10.32 8.81 -10.44
CA LEU A 72 -9.18 8.15 -9.82
C LEU A 72 -9.51 6.76 -9.31
N ALA A 73 -10.66 6.59 -8.63
CA ALA A 73 -11.12 5.28 -8.16
C ALA A 73 -11.32 4.29 -9.31
N LEU A 74 -11.80 4.75 -10.47
CA LEU A 74 -11.92 3.92 -11.68
C LEU A 74 -10.56 3.46 -12.24
N GLN A 75 -9.45 4.08 -11.84
CA GLN A 75 -8.12 3.56 -12.18
C GLN A 75 -7.79 2.28 -11.41
N ALA A 76 -8.43 2.01 -10.26
CA ALA A 76 -8.23 0.78 -9.50
C ALA A 76 -8.68 -0.47 -10.29
N PRO A 77 -9.94 -0.61 -10.74
CA PRO A 77 -10.33 -1.77 -11.55
C PRO A 77 -9.57 -1.84 -12.87
N ALA A 78 -9.25 -0.70 -13.51
CA ALA A 78 -8.41 -0.68 -14.71
C ALA A 78 -7.00 -1.25 -14.44
N ARG A 79 -6.39 -0.89 -13.30
CA ARG A 79 -5.09 -1.43 -12.89
C ARG A 79 -5.18 -2.91 -12.51
N LEU A 80 -6.25 -3.33 -11.84
CA LEU A 80 -6.50 -4.74 -11.53
C LEU A 80 -6.65 -5.57 -12.81
N ALA A 81 -7.33 -5.06 -13.84
CA ALA A 81 -7.46 -5.72 -15.13
C ALA A 81 -6.10 -5.88 -15.86
N LEU A 82 -5.20 -4.88 -15.73
CA LEU A 82 -3.86 -4.90 -16.31
C LEU A 82 -2.89 -5.82 -15.55
N THR A 83 -2.91 -5.78 -14.22
CA THR A 83 -1.97 -6.53 -13.37
C THR A 83 -2.45 -7.96 -13.10
N ARG A 84 -3.76 -8.19 -13.13
CA ARG A 84 -4.45 -9.44 -12.75
C ARG A 84 -3.94 -10.00 -11.43
N SER A 85 -3.69 -9.12 -10.45
CA SER A 85 -3.05 -9.47 -9.19
C SER A 85 -3.83 -8.93 -8.00
N LEU A 86 -4.06 -9.80 -7.01
CA LEU A 86 -4.56 -9.45 -5.69
C LEU A 86 -3.49 -9.73 -4.61
N ARG A 87 -2.21 -9.60 -4.98
CA ARG A 87 -1.13 -9.67 -3.98
C ARG A 87 -1.33 -8.55 -2.95
N PRO A 88 -0.90 -8.73 -1.68
CA PRO A 88 -1.06 -7.74 -0.62
C PRO A 88 -0.70 -6.30 -1.02
N ARG A 89 0.45 -6.13 -1.67
CA ARG A 89 0.89 -4.84 -2.23
C ARG A 89 -0.17 -4.19 -3.13
N GLU A 90 -0.75 -4.99 -4.03
CA GLU A 90 -1.68 -4.50 -5.03
C GLU A 90 -3.02 -4.13 -4.39
N ILE A 91 -3.49 -4.92 -3.42
CA ILE A 91 -4.67 -4.56 -2.61
C ILE A 91 -4.48 -3.18 -1.98
N ALA A 92 -3.33 -2.93 -1.34
CA ALA A 92 -3.04 -1.63 -0.73
C ALA A 92 -3.05 -0.47 -1.75
N VAL A 93 -2.49 -0.69 -2.94
CA VAL A 93 -2.49 0.31 -4.03
C VAL A 93 -3.89 0.55 -4.58
N LEU A 94 -4.69 -0.50 -4.78
CA LEU A 94 -6.07 -0.40 -5.24
C LEU A 94 -6.93 0.37 -4.23
N THR A 95 -6.77 0.09 -2.94
CA THR A 95 -7.40 0.86 -1.86
C THR A 95 -6.97 2.32 -1.90
N ALA A 96 -5.68 2.59 -2.09
CA ALA A 96 -5.20 3.96 -2.19
C ALA A 96 -5.87 4.71 -3.37
N LEU A 97 -6.00 4.08 -4.54
CA LEU A 97 -6.66 4.68 -5.70
C LEU A 97 -8.15 4.94 -5.46
N ALA A 98 -8.84 4.07 -4.73
CA ALA A 98 -10.27 4.19 -4.46
C ALA A 98 -10.59 5.20 -3.34
N ALA A 99 -9.77 5.25 -2.29
CA ALA A 99 -10.07 5.98 -1.05
C ALA A 99 -10.46 7.46 -1.23
N PRO A 100 -9.82 8.27 -2.10
CA PRO A 100 -10.20 9.66 -2.30
C PRO A 100 -11.65 9.86 -2.73
N SER A 101 -12.31 8.87 -3.36
CA SER A 101 -13.71 8.97 -3.75
C SER A 101 -14.65 9.13 -2.55
N VAL A 102 -14.35 8.47 -1.42
CA VAL A 102 -15.09 8.62 -0.17
C VAL A 102 -14.93 10.04 0.36
N ALA A 103 -13.72 10.60 0.29
CA ALA A 103 -13.46 11.99 0.67
C ALA A 103 -14.23 12.98 -0.22
N GLY A 104 -14.27 12.75 -1.53
CA GLY A 104 -14.98 13.59 -2.48
C GLY A 104 -16.50 13.59 -2.24
N LEU A 105 -17.09 12.41 -2.03
CA LEU A 105 -18.52 12.26 -1.72
C LEU A 105 -18.88 12.91 -0.37
N ALA A 106 -18.06 12.70 0.66
CA ALA A 106 -18.25 13.33 1.97
C ALA A 106 -18.19 14.86 1.87
N LEU A 107 -17.26 15.41 1.09
CA LEU A 107 -17.16 16.85 0.86
C LEU A 107 -18.43 17.40 0.18
N VAL A 108 -19.00 16.70 -0.81
CA VAL A 108 -20.24 17.14 -1.47
C VAL A 108 -21.39 17.18 -0.48
N ALA A 109 -21.59 16.10 0.28
CA ALA A 109 -22.65 16.02 1.27
C ALA A 109 -22.52 17.12 2.33
N GLU A 110 -21.31 17.31 2.85
CA GLU A 110 -21.03 18.33 3.88
C GLU A 110 -21.24 19.76 3.35
N ARG A 111 -20.82 20.06 2.12
CA ARG A 111 -21.05 21.36 1.48
C ARG A 111 -22.51 21.60 1.11
N ALA A 112 -23.29 20.53 0.90
CA ALA A 112 -24.73 20.58 0.66
C ALA A 112 -25.56 20.65 1.97
N SER A 113 -24.91 20.67 3.14
CA SER A 113 -25.58 20.55 4.44
C SER A 113 -26.46 19.29 4.56
N TYR A 114 -26.03 18.20 3.91
CA TYR A 114 -26.76 16.93 3.87
C TYR A 114 -26.04 15.89 4.74
N PRO A 115 -26.63 15.45 5.86
CA PRO A 115 -26.14 14.28 6.60
C PRO A 115 -26.20 13.05 5.69
N LEU A 116 -25.11 12.30 5.60
CA LEU A 116 -24.98 11.19 4.66
C LEU A 116 -24.70 9.91 5.44
N PHE A 117 -25.54 8.88 5.24
CA PHE A 117 -25.41 7.58 5.90
C PHE A 117 -25.30 7.67 7.44
N GLY A 118 -26.02 8.60 8.07
CA GLY A 118 -25.99 8.78 9.52
C GLY A 118 -24.77 9.54 10.05
N PHE A 119 -23.84 9.98 9.18
CA PHE A 119 -22.79 10.93 9.56
C PHE A 119 -23.33 12.36 9.58
N ASP A 120 -23.10 13.06 10.68
CA ASP A 120 -23.34 14.49 10.77
C ASP A 120 -22.29 15.29 9.97
N LEU A 121 -22.48 16.61 9.91
CA LEU A 121 -21.63 17.48 9.10
C LEU A 121 -20.19 17.59 9.63
N ASP A 122 -19.97 17.42 10.94
CA ASP A 122 -18.64 17.51 11.54
C ASP A 122 -17.83 16.23 11.24
N LEU A 123 -18.47 15.07 11.35
CA LEU A 123 -17.87 13.80 10.96
C LEU A 123 -17.65 13.72 9.45
N LEU A 124 -18.57 14.21 8.62
CA LEU A 124 -18.33 14.31 7.18
C LEU A 124 -17.13 15.22 6.88
N ALA A 125 -17.00 16.36 7.57
CA ALA A 125 -15.84 17.25 7.42
C ALA A 125 -14.52 16.57 7.81
N LEU A 126 -14.52 15.71 8.85
CA LEU A 126 -13.36 14.91 9.27
C LEU A 126 -13.10 13.70 8.36
N THR A 127 -14.13 13.18 7.68
CA THR A 127 -14.01 12.09 6.71
C THR A 127 -13.14 12.51 5.51
N VAL A 128 -13.28 13.76 5.06
CA VAL A 128 -12.50 14.29 3.93
C VAL A 128 -10.99 14.12 4.15
N PRO A 129 -10.35 14.71 5.19
CA PRO A 129 -8.92 14.48 5.42
C PRO A 129 -8.63 13.01 5.73
N HIS A 130 -9.47 12.30 6.49
CA HIS A 130 -9.21 10.91 6.86
C HIS A 130 -8.98 10.01 5.62
N PHE A 131 -9.79 10.16 4.57
CA PHE A 131 -9.63 9.37 3.36
C PHE A 131 -8.52 9.85 2.41
N HIS A 132 -8.01 11.08 2.56
CA HIS A 132 -6.76 11.50 1.89
C HIS A 132 -5.51 10.96 2.60
N PHE A 133 -5.53 10.84 3.92
CA PHE A 133 -4.36 10.45 4.71
C PHE A 133 -4.39 8.97 5.11
N ALA A 134 -5.36 8.52 5.90
CA ALA A 134 -5.48 7.12 6.31
C ALA A 134 -6.03 6.22 5.18
N GLY A 135 -6.88 6.75 4.31
CA GLY A 135 -7.35 6.04 3.12
C GLY A 135 -6.26 5.96 2.04
N PHE A 136 -5.88 7.10 1.47
CA PHE A 136 -4.93 7.15 0.36
C PHE A 136 -3.47 6.99 0.81
N ALA A 137 -2.95 7.91 1.64
CA ALA A 137 -1.51 7.95 1.89
C ALA A 137 -1.00 6.73 2.66
N ALA A 138 -1.72 6.30 3.69
CA ALA A 138 -1.37 5.14 4.49
C ALA A 138 -1.39 3.84 3.67
N ALA A 139 -2.47 3.60 2.92
CA ALA A 139 -2.56 2.41 2.05
C ALA A 139 -1.48 2.44 0.97
N LEU A 140 -1.21 3.59 0.36
CA LEU A 140 -0.13 3.73 -0.61
C LEU A 140 1.23 3.42 0.03
N VAL A 141 1.55 4.01 1.18
CA VAL A 141 2.83 3.77 1.87
C VAL A 141 2.96 2.32 2.28
N ALA A 142 1.88 1.69 2.78
CA ALA A 142 1.83 0.25 3.09
C ALA A 142 2.13 -0.61 1.86
N GLY A 143 1.58 -0.26 0.69
CA GLY A 143 1.92 -0.90 -0.57
C GLY A 143 3.37 -0.64 -1.02
N LEU A 144 3.90 0.56 -0.82
CA LEU A 144 5.28 0.90 -1.21
C LEU A 144 6.33 0.18 -0.34
N VAL A 145 6.05 -0.07 0.94
CA VAL A 145 6.93 -0.85 1.83
C VAL A 145 6.77 -2.35 1.68
N CYS A 146 5.81 -2.82 0.86
CA CYS A 146 5.60 -4.24 0.58
C CYS A 146 6.08 -4.58 -0.84
N ARG A 147 7.20 -5.30 -0.95
CA ARG A 147 7.78 -5.86 -2.17
C ARG A 147 7.37 -7.32 -2.37
N ALA A 148 7.70 -7.89 -3.53
CA ALA A 148 7.29 -9.24 -3.91
C ALA A 148 7.87 -10.33 -3.00
N ASP A 149 9.13 -10.18 -2.59
CA ASP A 149 9.85 -11.14 -1.75
C ASP A 149 9.82 -10.77 -0.26
N ASP A 150 9.00 -9.78 0.12
CA ASP A 150 8.95 -9.35 1.51
C ASP A 150 8.22 -10.36 2.39
N GLY A 151 8.74 -10.47 3.62
CA GLY A 151 8.27 -11.38 4.64
C GLY A 151 6.88 -11.04 5.20
N PRO A 152 6.39 -11.84 6.16
CA PRO A 152 5.03 -11.75 6.70
C PRO A 152 4.63 -10.35 7.20
N THR A 153 5.55 -9.59 7.79
CA THR A 153 5.29 -8.23 8.31
C THR A 153 4.83 -7.26 7.22
N ALA A 154 5.42 -7.32 6.02
CA ALA A 154 5.05 -6.44 4.91
C ALA A 154 3.69 -6.79 4.32
N ARG A 155 3.42 -8.09 4.17
CA ARG A 155 2.10 -8.59 3.73
C ARG A 155 1.02 -8.21 4.74
N PHE A 156 1.31 -8.38 6.03
CA PHE A 156 0.43 -7.96 7.11
C PHE A 156 0.12 -6.46 7.01
N ALA A 157 1.14 -5.59 6.92
CA ALA A 157 0.94 -4.15 6.77
C ALA A 157 0.07 -3.81 5.56
N ALA A 158 0.35 -4.39 4.39
CA ALA A 158 -0.36 -4.10 3.15
C ALA A 158 -1.83 -4.59 3.14
N LEU A 159 -2.20 -5.56 3.98
CA LEU A 159 -3.59 -6.02 4.14
C LEU A 159 -4.32 -5.32 5.29
N SER A 160 -3.66 -5.22 6.45
CA SER A 160 -4.26 -4.69 7.67
C SER A 160 -4.52 -3.18 7.62
N VAL A 161 -3.74 -2.40 6.86
CA VAL A 161 -4.02 -0.97 6.69
C VAL A 161 -5.32 -0.75 5.91
N PRO A 162 -5.50 -1.30 4.69
CA PRO A 162 -6.80 -1.27 4.02
C PRO A 162 -7.95 -1.85 4.84
N ALA A 163 -7.76 -3.04 5.42
CA ALA A 163 -8.80 -3.72 6.18
C ALA A 163 -9.19 -2.93 7.43
N GLY A 164 -8.21 -2.40 8.17
CA GLY A 164 -8.43 -1.57 9.35
C GLY A 164 -9.17 -0.29 9.02
N THR A 165 -8.79 0.43 7.96
CA THR A 165 -9.52 1.63 7.51
C THR A 165 -10.98 1.31 7.14
N LEU A 166 -11.23 0.19 6.45
CA LEU A 166 -12.59 -0.24 6.11
C LEU A 166 -13.37 -0.69 7.35
N LEU A 167 -12.73 -1.36 8.31
CA LEU A 167 -13.35 -1.80 9.55
C LEU A 167 -13.72 -0.62 10.45
N VAL A 168 -12.87 0.42 10.54
CA VAL A 168 -13.22 1.66 11.25
C VAL A 168 -14.44 2.32 10.61
N LEU A 169 -14.45 2.46 9.27
CA LEU A 169 -15.61 2.99 8.56
C LEU A 169 -16.87 2.16 8.79
N ALA A 170 -16.76 0.83 8.74
CA ALA A 170 -17.87 -0.08 8.96
C ALA A 170 -18.36 -0.07 10.41
N GLY A 171 -17.44 0.06 11.37
CA GLY A 171 -17.71 0.07 12.81
C GLY A 171 -18.66 1.19 13.20
N TYR A 172 -18.54 2.36 12.58
CA TYR A 172 -19.47 3.48 12.76
C TYR A 172 -20.95 3.08 12.52
N PHE A 173 -21.21 2.13 11.62
CA PHE A 173 -22.57 1.65 11.32
C PHE A 173 -23.07 0.57 12.29
N VAL A 174 -22.21 0.05 13.15
CA VAL A 174 -22.48 -1.09 14.03
C VAL A 174 -22.52 -0.62 15.48
N ASP A 175 -21.35 -0.30 16.05
CA ASP A 175 -21.15 0.19 17.42
C ASP A 175 -19.69 0.62 17.65
N ASP A 176 -19.44 1.26 18.79
CA ASP A 176 -18.12 1.78 19.17
C ASP A 176 -17.08 0.67 19.39
N TRP A 177 -17.52 -0.56 19.73
CA TRP A 177 -16.62 -1.71 19.90
C TRP A 177 -16.10 -2.22 18.55
N ALA A 178 -16.94 -2.22 17.53
CA ALA A 178 -16.56 -2.52 16.16
C ALA A 178 -15.59 -1.46 15.61
N GLU A 179 -15.83 -0.17 15.92
CA GLU A 179 -14.88 0.90 15.59
C GLU A 179 -13.52 0.67 16.28
N LEU A 180 -13.51 0.36 17.58
CA LEU A 180 -12.31 0.02 18.32
C LEU A 180 -11.57 -1.17 17.72
N ALA A 181 -12.27 -2.23 17.34
CA ALA A 181 -11.66 -3.39 16.67
C ALA A 181 -10.98 -2.97 15.36
N GLY A 182 -11.64 -2.15 14.55
CA GLY A 182 -11.05 -1.55 13.35
C GLY A 182 -9.80 -0.73 13.66
N ALA A 183 -9.85 0.12 14.70
CA ALA A 183 -8.73 0.95 15.14
C ALA A 183 -7.53 0.11 15.60
N VAL A 184 -7.77 -1.03 16.28
CA VAL A 184 -6.74 -2.01 16.66
C VAL A 184 -6.07 -2.61 15.43
N VAL A 185 -6.85 -3.09 14.46
CA VAL A 185 -6.30 -3.67 13.21
C VAL A 185 -5.49 -2.63 12.45
N LEU A 186 -6.03 -1.42 12.27
CA LEU A 186 -5.34 -0.33 11.58
C LEU A 186 -4.05 0.04 12.30
N THR A 187 -4.07 0.16 13.64
CA THR A 187 -2.88 0.50 14.43
C THR A 187 -1.80 -0.56 14.32
N ALA A 188 -2.16 -1.84 14.39
CA ALA A 188 -1.20 -2.93 14.19
C ALA A 188 -0.56 -2.85 12.80
N GLY A 189 -1.36 -2.59 11.76
CA GLY A 189 -0.87 -2.41 10.39
C GLY A 189 0.08 -1.23 10.25
N MET A 190 -0.28 -0.08 10.81
CA MET A 190 0.55 1.12 10.79
C MET A 190 1.82 0.96 11.63
N ALA A 191 1.79 0.22 12.73
CA ALA A 191 2.99 -0.15 13.47
C ALA A 191 3.93 -1.03 12.64
N ALA A 192 3.39 -1.98 11.87
CA ALA A 192 4.18 -2.76 10.93
C ALA A 192 4.80 -1.88 9.82
N VAL A 193 4.05 -0.92 9.27
CA VAL A 193 4.59 0.09 8.34
C VAL A 193 5.75 0.86 8.99
N ALA A 194 5.59 1.35 10.21
CA ALA A 194 6.64 2.08 10.93
C ALA A 194 7.91 1.23 11.12
N VAL A 195 7.76 -0.04 11.50
CA VAL A 195 8.89 -0.98 11.64
C VAL A 195 9.62 -1.17 10.31
N LEU A 196 8.89 -1.40 9.21
CA LEU A 196 9.47 -1.57 7.88
C LEU A 196 10.18 -0.30 7.40
N THR A 197 9.58 0.87 7.62
CA THR A 197 10.19 2.17 7.32
C THR A 197 11.50 2.39 8.10
N LEU A 198 11.55 2.01 9.37
CA LEU A 198 12.77 2.12 10.18
C LEU A 198 13.85 1.10 9.79
N ARG A 199 13.47 -0.10 9.35
CA ARG A 199 14.41 -1.10 8.80
C ARG A 199 15.04 -0.58 7.51
N GLU A 200 14.21 -0.12 6.58
CA GLU A 200 14.68 0.44 5.32
C GLU A 200 15.60 1.65 5.56
N ARG A 201 15.25 2.55 6.48
CA ARG A 201 16.11 3.67 6.89
C ARG A 201 17.52 3.23 7.33
N ARG A 202 17.63 2.08 8.01
CA ARG A 202 18.92 1.55 8.50
C ARG A 202 19.75 0.95 7.36
N GLU A 203 19.10 0.32 6.40
CA GLU A 203 19.73 -0.36 5.26
C GLU A 203 20.07 0.59 4.11
N LEU A 204 19.37 1.72 4.02
CA LEU A 204 19.54 2.72 2.97
C LEU A 204 20.88 3.47 3.03
N ALA A 205 21.64 3.41 1.94
CA ALA A 205 22.73 4.33 1.63
C ALA A 205 22.18 5.68 1.12
N ALA A 206 21.37 6.36 1.92
CA ALA A 206 20.70 7.62 1.58
C ALA A 206 21.25 8.83 2.37
N GLY A 207 21.00 10.03 1.84
CA GLY A 207 21.38 11.28 2.50
C GLY A 207 20.72 11.47 3.88
N ARG A 208 21.34 12.29 4.74
CA ARG A 208 20.88 12.54 6.12
C ARG A 208 19.41 12.99 6.19
N LEU A 209 18.98 13.85 5.26
CA LEU A 209 17.61 14.35 5.21
C LEU A 209 16.59 13.24 4.89
N THR A 210 16.84 12.36 3.92
CA THR A 210 15.94 11.22 3.63
C THR A 210 15.80 10.30 4.84
N ARG A 211 16.92 10.02 5.54
CA ARG A 211 16.90 9.22 6.77
C ARG A 211 16.17 9.89 7.93
N ALA A 212 16.24 11.22 8.02
CA ALA A 212 15.48 12.01 9.00
C ALA A 212 13.98 11.96 8.69
N LEU A 213 13.58 12.18 7.44
CA LEU A 213 12.18 12.12 7.00
C LEU A 213 11.54 10.75 7.28
N LEU A 214 12.25 9.65 6.98
CA LEU A 214 11.77 8.29 7.29
C LEU A 214 11.64 8.06 8.80
N ALA A 215 12.56 8.58 9.61
CA ALA A 215 12.49 8.47 11.07
C ALA A 215 11.31 9.26 11.64
N VAL A 216 11.16 10.53 11.24
CA VAL A 216 10.05 11.39 11.66
C VAL A 216 8.73 10.74 11.27
N SER A 217 8.62 10.27 10.03
CA SER A 217 7.42 9.59 9.54
C SER A 217 7.04 8.38 10.39
N ALA A 218 7.99 7.48 10.66
CA ALA A 218 7.72 6.28 11.45
C ALA A 218 7.42 6.58 12.93
N LEU A 219 8.16 7.50 13.55
CA LEU A 219 7.99 7.82 14.98
C LEU A 219 6.68 8.56 15.23
N VAL A 220 6.37 9.57 14.41
CA VAL A 220 5.09 10.29 14.51
C VAL A 220 3.93 9.34 14.27
N LEU A 221 4.04 8.43 13.29
CA LEU A 221 3.00 7.45 13.02
C LEU A 221 2.68 6.58 14.24
N VAL A 222 3.70 6.09 14.96
CA VAL A 222 3.45 5.29 16.18
C VAL A 222 2.71 6.11 17.23
N VAL A 223 3.16 7.35 17.47
CA VAL A 223 2.53 8.24 18.47
C VAL A 223 1.08 8.55 18.09
N THR A 224 0.81 8.90 16.83
CA THR A 224 -0.54 9.26 16.39
C THR A 224 -1.49 8.06 16.40
N MET A 225 -1.02 6.85 16.10
CA MET A 225 -1.86 5.66 16.18
C MET A 225 -2.16 5.25 17.63
N LEU A 226 -1.24 5.47 18.57
CA LEU A 226 -1.55 5.30 20.01
C LEU A 226 -2.61 6.30 20.49
N LEU A 227 -2.58 7.54 20.01
CA LEU A 227 -3.66 8.51 20.28
C LEU A 227 -5.00 8.03 19.72
N ALA A 228 -5.02 7.44 18.52
CA ALA A 228 -6.25 6.89 17.93
C ALA A 228 -6.81 5.73 18.75
N LEU A 229 -5.96 4.79 19.19
CA LEU A 229 -6.38 3.71 20.07
C LEU A 229 -6.92 4.21 21.40
N SER A 230 -6.22 5.16 22.02
CA SER A 230 -6.68 5.76 23.27
C SER A 230 -8.04 6.43 23.11
N TRP A 231 -8.27 7.09 21.97
CA TRP A 231 -9.55 7.73 21.68
C TRP A 231 -10.66 6.70 21.47
N ALA A 232 -10.45 5.72 20.58
CA ALA A 232 -11.45 4.69 20.29
C ALA A 232 -11.77 3.81 21.52
N LEU A 233 -10.76 3.56 22.38
CA LEU A 233 -10.99 2.88 23.65
C LEU A 233 -11.84 3.73 24.59
N GLY A 234 -11.58 5.04 24.64
CA GLY A 234 -12.37 6.00 25.40
C GLY A 234 -13.83 6.03 24.97
N GLU A 235 -14.09 6.05 23.66
CA GLU A 235 -15.43 6.01 23.10
C GLU A 235 -16.16 4.72 23.51
N ALA A 236 -15.55 3.55 23.27
CA ALA A 236 -16.16 2.25 23.55
C ALA A 236 -16.39 1.95 25.05
N THR A 237 -15.64 2.60 25.96
CA THR A 237 -15.68 2.30 27.40
C THR A 237 -16.19 3.45 28.27
N GLY A 238 -16.37 4.64 27.70
CA GLY A 238 -16.67 5.86 28.45
C GLY A 238 -15.48 6.41 29.25
N LEU A 239 -14.26 5.90 29.04
CA LEU A 239 -13.06 6.44 29.69
C LEU A 239 -12.74 7.85 29.15
N PRO A 240 -12.12 8.73 29.98
CA PRO A 240 -11.71 10.05 29.53
C PRO A 240 -10.78 9.98 28.31
N HIS A 241 -11.12 10.72 27.27
CA HIS A 241 -10.38 10.77 26.02
C HIS A 241 -10.34 12.19 25.45
N LEU A 242 -9.49 12.41 24.44
CA LEU A 242 -9.36 13.72 23.81
C LEU A 242 -10.64 14.11 23.06
N SER A 243 -11.02 15.38 23.13
CA SER A 243 -12.11 15.88 22.28
C SER A 243 -11.76 15.77 20.79
N LEU A 244 -12.78 15.72 19.93
CA LEU A 244 -12.61 15.67 18.46
C LEU A 244 -11.68 16.78 17.92
N THR A 245 -11.77 17.98 18.49
CA THR A 245 -10.89 19.10 18.10
C THR A 245 -9.42 18.81 18.44
N TRP A 246 -9.14 18.24 19.61
CA TRP A 246 -7.79 17.86 20.00
C TRP A 246 -7.27 16.66 19.22
N MET A 247 -8.13 15.69 18.88
CA MET A 247 -7.78 14.59 17.98
C MET A 247 -7.39 15.10 16.59
N ALA A 248 -8.16 16.02 16.03
CA ALA A 248 -7.81 16.65 14.75
C ALA A 248 -6.46 17.40 14.84
N ALA A 249 -6.21 18.14 15.93
CA ALA A 249 -5.00 18.92 16.14
C ALA A 249 -3.74 18.08 16.39
N THR A 250 -3.86 16.92 17.01
CA THR A 250 -2.72 16.07 17.39
C THR A 250 -2.58 14.89 16.44
N HIS A 251 -3.51 13.94 16.49
CA HIS A 251 -3.55 12.77 15.62
C HIS A 251 -3.67 13.18 14.14
N GLY A 252 -4.63 14.03 13.80
CA GLY A 252 -4.90 14.43 12.41
C GLY A 252 -3.70 15.15 11.77
N LEU A 253 -3.23 16.22 12.42
CA LEU A 253 -2.09 17.00 11.93
C LEU A 253 -0.79 16.20 11.92
N GLY A 254 -0.55 15.39 12.96
CA GLY A 254 0.60 14.49 13.05
C GLY A 254 0.61 13.47 11.92
N ASN A 255 -0.53 12.86 11.60
CA ASN A 255 -0.64 11.94 10.48
C ASN A 255 -0.47 12.64 9.12
N ALA A 256 -0.99 13.85 8.97
CA ALA A 256 -0.85 14.60 7.73
C ALA A 256 0.59 15.04 7.46
N LEU A 257 1.20 15.76 8.39
CA LEU A 257 2.52 16.39 8.18
C LEU A 257 3.66 15.47 8.59
N GLY A 258 3.57 14.90 9.79
CA GLY A 258 4.63 14.07 10.36
C GLY A 258 4.74 12.72 9.66
N PHE A 259 3.63 12.00 9.50
CA PHE A 259 3.64 10.72 8.79
C PHE A 259 3.62 10.89 7.26
N ALA A 260 2.52 11.36 6.68
CA ALA A 260 2.26 11.24 5.25
C ALA A 260 3.17 12.13 4.40
N VAL A 261 3.29 13.42 4.73
CA VAL A 261 4.18 14.33 3.98
C VAL A 261 5.64 13.88 4.06
N CYS A 262 6.13 13.52 5.24
CA CYS A 262 7.51 13.04 5.37
C CYS A 262 7.75 11.71 4.64
N ALA A 263 6.81 10.76 4.69
CA ALA A 263 6.91 9.50 3.95
C ALA A 263 7.01 9.76 2.44
N LEU A 264 6.09 10.54 1.88
CA LEU A 264 6.03 10.82 0.45
C LEU A 264 7.24 11.62 -0.03
N LEU A 265 7.71 12.60 0.76
CA LEU A 265 8.94 13.34 0.47
C LEU A 265 10.17 12.42 0.46
N ALA A 266 10.32 11.57 1.47
CA ALA A 266 11.43 10.63 1.54
C ALA A 266 11.43 9.69 0.32
N ARG A 267 10.26 9.15 -0.05
CA ARG A 267 10.08 8.26 -1.20
C ARG A 267 10.39 8.95 -2.52
N ARG A 268 9.93 10.19 -2.70
CA ARG A 268 10.23 10.99 -3.89
C ARG A 268 11.74 11.20 -4.04
N ARG A 269 12.44 11.52 -2.95
CA ARG A 269 13.91 11.65 -2.96
C ARG A 269 14.60 10.35 -3.33
N LEU A 270 14.15 9.22 -2.77
CA LEU A 270 14.70 7.90 -3.10
C LEU A 270 14.51 7.55 -4.58
N GLN A 271 13.38 7.92 -5.19
CA GLN A 271 13.17 7.73 -6.63
C GLN A 271 14.11 8.61 -7.47
N THR A 272 14.29 9.88 -7.12
CA THR A 272 15.21 10.79 -7.82
C THR A 272 16.67 10.33 -7.70
N ASP A 273 17.09 9.85 -6.54
CA ASP A 273 18.44 9.34 -6.32
C ASP A 273 18.72 8.09 -7.18
N ARG A 274 17.71 7.23 -7.39
CA ARG A 274 17.81 6.06 -8.29
C ARG A 274 17.92 6.47 -9.76
N THR A 275 17.13 7.44 -10.21
CA THR A 275 17.19 7.91 -11.61
C THR A 275 18.52 8.58 -11.94
N ASN A 276 19.15 9.24 -10.96
CA ASN A 276 20.42 9.96 -11.16
C ASN A 276 21.67 9.07 -11.01
N ARG A 277 21.53 7.82 -10.55
CA ARG A 277 22.65 6.85 -10.44
C ARG A 277 22.27 5.48 -11.00
N PRO A 278 22.13 5.34 -12.33
CA PRO A 278 21.82 4.04 -12.95
C PRO A 278 22.94 2.99 -12.79
N ASP A 279 24.19 3.39 -12.53
CA ASP A 279 25.38 2.52 -12.61
C ASP A 279 25.78 1.76 -11.34
N ARG A 280 24.93 1.68 -10.31
CA ARG A 280 25.18 0.74 -9.21
C ARG A 280 24.36 -0.52 -9.46
N PRO A 281 24.95 -1.64 -9.93
CA PRO A 281 24.24 -2.90 -9.86
C PRO A 281 23.85 -3.11 -8.39
N ASP A 282 22.57 -3.40 -8.17
CA ASP A 282 22.10 -3.84 -6.87
C ASP A 282 23.10 -4.89 -6.36
N ARG A 283 23.52 -4.74 -5.10
CA ARG A 283 24.31 -5.78 -4.44
C ARG A 283 23.62 -7.11 -4.75
N PRO A 284 24.33 -8.10 -5.33
CA PRO A 284 23.70 -9.35 -5.71
C PRO A 284 22.94 -9.89 -4.49
N ASP A 285 21.67 -10.20 -4.73
CA ASP A 285 20.76 -10.78 -3.77
C ASP A 285 21.49 -11.87 -2.96
N ARG A 286 21.19 -12.01 -1.67
CA ARG A 286 21.81 -13.09 -0.86
C ARG A 286 21.61 -14.48 -1.50
N ALA A 287 20.58 -14.65 -2.31
CA ALA A 287 20.35 -15.83 -3.14
C ALA A 287 21.49 -16.10 -4.14
N ASP A 288 22.02 -15.05 -4.79
CA ASP A 288 23.04 -15.14 -5.83
C ASP A 288 24.44 -15.48 -5.23
N ARG A 289 24.67 -15.18 -3.95
CA ARG A 289 25.84 -15.65 -3.21
C ARG A 289 25.73 -17.10 -2.76
N ALA A 290 24.54 -17.54 -2.35
CA ALA A 290 24.30 -18.94 -1.99
C ALA A 290 24.41 -19.84 -3.23
N ASP A 291 23.87 -19.40 -4.38
CA ASP A 291 23.93 -20.16 -5.64
C ASP A 291 25.35 -20.23 -6.21
N ARG A 292 26.17 -19.18 -6.03
CA ARG A 292 27.61 -19.22 -6.38
C ARG A 292 28.44 -20.07 -5.42
N ALA A 293 28.12 -20.09 -4.14
CA ALA A 293 28.80 -20.95 -3.17
C ALA A 293 28.48 -22.43 -3.43
N ASP A 294 27.22 -22.75 -3.72
CA ASP A 294 26.78 -24.11 -4.07
C ASP A 294 27.37 -24.57 -5.43
N ARG A 295 27.47 -23.68 -6.42
CA ARG A 295 28.17 -24.00 -7.68
C ARG A 295 29.68 -24.19 -7.51
N ALA A 296 30.32 -23.44 -6.62
CA ALA A 296 31.74 -23.61 -6.34
C ALA A 296 32.02 -24.94 -5.62
N ASP A 297 31.15 -25.35 -4.70
CA ASP A 297 31.24 -26.65 -4.03
C ASP A 297 30.97 -27.84 -4.98
N ARG A 298 30.02 -27.69 -5.91
CA ARG A 298 29.75 -28.71 -6.94
C ARG A 298 30.84 -28.83 -8.00
N ALA A 299 31.59 -27.76 -8.26
CA ALA A 299 32.75 -27.81 -9.16
C ALA A 299 33.98 -28.46 -8.50
N ALA A 300 34.02 -28.54 -7.16
CA ALA A 300 35.12 -29.12 -6.40
C ALA A 300 34.93 -30.62 -6.09
N THR A 301 33.78 -31.22 -6.41
CA THR A 301 33.50 -32.63 -6.16
C THR A 301 33.88 -33.49 -7.37
N PRO A 302 34.85 -34.43 -7.27
CA PRO A 302 35.17 -35.34 -8.38
C PRO A 302 34.05 -36.36 -8.56
N SER A 303 33.59 -36.56 -9.80
CA SER A 303 32.59 -37.59 -10.16
C SER A 303 33.07 -39.00 -9.81
N PRO A 304 32.20 -39.89 -9.30
CA PRO A 304 32.56 -41.27 -9.04
C PRO A 304 32.67 -42.07 -10.34
N THR A 305 33.77 -42.79 -10.47
CA THR A 305 34.08 -43.73 -11.54
C THR A 305 33.11 -44.92 -11.54
N LEU A 306 32.48 -45.19 -12.70
CA LEU A 306 31.67 -46.39 -12.96
C LEU A 306 32.56 -47.64 -13.05
N PRO A 307 32.17 -48.79 -12.48
CA PRO A 307 32.92 -50.03 -12.61
C PRO A 307 32.59 -50.80 -13.90
N THR A 308 33.63 -51.35 -14.50
CA THR A 308 33.70 -52.16 -15.73
C THR A 308 33.02 -53.54 -15.56
N PRO A 309 32.37 -54.13 -16.58
CA PRO A 309 31.70 -55.42 -16.45
C PRO A 309 32.67 -56.60 -16.65
N THR A 310 32.63 -57.57 -15.74
CA THR A 310 33.34 -58.85 -15.83
C THR A 310 32.45 -59.96 -16.39
N HIS A 311 32.90 -60.59 -17.48
CA HIS A 311 32.37 -61.84 -18.04
C HIS A 311 32.58 -63.03 -17.09
N PRO A 312 31.70 -64.05 -17.12
CA PRO A 312 32.17 -65.43 -16.93
C PRO A 312 31.69 -66.41 -18.02
N ALA A 313 32.42 -67.51 -18.07
CA ALA A 313 32.52 -68.51 -19.12
C ALA A 313 31.42 -69.59 -19.12
N HIS A 314 31.33 -70.27 -20.27
CA HIS A 314 30.54 -71.45 -20.62
C HIS A 314 30.63 -72.64 -19.63
N PRO A 315 29.62 -73.54 -19.67
CA PRO A 315 29.93 -74.90 -20.12
C PRO A 315 28.91 -75.51 -21.10
N ALA A 316 29.22 -76.74 -21.54
CA ALA A 316 28.83 -77.45 -22.75
C ALA A 316 27.49 -78.23 -22.73
N HIS A 317 26.91 -78.40 -23.94
CA HIS A 317 26.12 -79.49 -24.60
C HIS A 317 25.35 -80.58 -23.79
N PRO A 318 24.24 -81.20 -24.30
CA PRO A 318 24.19 -81.85 -25.63
C PRO A 318 22.85 -81.89 -26.44
N ALA A 319 23.05 -82.12 -27.75
CA ALA A 319 22.32 -82.87 -28.80
C ALA A 319 20.77 -83.07 -28.90
N HIS A 320 20.31 -82.86 -30.16
CA HIS A 320 19.28 -83.59 -30.96
C HIS A 320 17.76 -83.31 -30.78
N PRO A 321 16.89 -83.63 -31.77
CA PRO A 321 16.93 -83.32 -33.22
C PRO A 321 15.55 -82.90 -33.85
N ALA A 322 15.61 -82.52 -35.13
CA ALA A 322 14.63 -82.77 -36.21
C ALA A 322 13.19 -82.21 -36.15
N HIS A 323 12.84 -81.43 -37.19
CA HIS A 323 11.74 -81.61 -38.18
C HIS A 323 11.32 -80.23 -38.73
N GLN A 324 11.62 -79.95 -40.00
CA GLN A 324 10.76 -80.10 -41.18
C GLN A 324 9.85 -78.89 -41.44
N ARG A 325 9.99 -78.35 -42.68
CA ARG A 325 8.93 -77.95 -43.64
C ARG A 325 7.88 -76.92 -43.15
N THR A 326 7.40 -75.94 -43.89
CA THR A 326 7.25 -75.73 -45.34
C THR A 326 6.72 -74.30 -45.51
N GLU A 327 7.14 -73.63 -46.57
CA GLU A 327 6.32 -72.79 -47.48
C GLU A 327 5.45 -71.64 -46.95
N LEU A 328 5.90 -70.40 -47.25
CA LEU A 328 5.39 -69.50 -48.32
C LEU A 328 3.90 -69.05 -48.34
N PRO A 329 3.51 -67.99 -49.11
CA PRO A 329 3.00 -66.73 -48.56
C PRO A 329 1.57 -66.37 -49.00
N ALA A 330 1.05 -65.27 -48.46
CA ALA A 330 0.23 -64.29 -49.17
C ALA A 330 0.27 -62.95 -48.41
#